data_AF-A0A6L3EW23-F1
#
_entry.id   AF-A0A6L3EW23-F1
#
_cell.length_a   1.000
_cell.length_b   1.000
_cell.length_c   1.000
_cell.angle_alpha   90.00
_cell.angle_beta   90.00
_cell.angle_gamma   90.00
#
_symmetry.space_group_name_H-M   'P 1'
#
loop_
_entity.id
_entity.type
_entity.pdbx_description
1 polymer ?
#
loop_
_entity_poly.entity_id
_entity_poly.type
_entity_poly.pdbx_seq_one_letter_code
_entity_poly.pdbx_strand_id
1 'polypeptide(L)'
;MSQSIQLSNQSKTRPGWLKTAVIIQTIYALIEITDCIVAVLMTVSLIPNFYPTMLFSEMQSMFDHDPIWLIPLFLFYTSLRAVSAFGLWRNRIWGFWLTIFVSSATLMMAPFLLPFTTGEMLLNGVLVMILFIGYFGNKPILEGQ
;
A
#
# COMPACT_ATOMS: atom_id res chain seq x y z
N MET A 1 49.00 2.99 -0.55
CA MET A 1 48.25 3.75 -1.58
C MET A 1 47.16 2.89 -2.26
N SER A 2 46.42 2.06 -1.48
CA SER A 2 45.44 1.10 -2.02
C SER A 2 44.12 1.04 -1.23
N GLN A 3 43.93 1.88 -0.20
CA GLN A 3 42.69 1.94 0.59
C GLN A 3 41.73 3.05 0.12
N SER A 4 42.15 3.93 -0.80
CA SER A 4 41.35 5.07 -1.25
C SER A 4 40.37 4.77 -2.39
N ILE A 5 40.35 3.54 -2.93
CA ILE A 5 39.50 3.17 -4.07
C ILE A 5 38.19 2.48 -3.62
N GLN A 6 38.06 2.05 -2.36
CA GLN A 6 36.89 1.27 -1.90
C GLN A 6 35.75 2.08 -1.25
N LEU A 7 35.77 3.43 -1.29
CA LEU A 7 34.84 4.24 -0.48
C LEU A 7 33.76 5.04 -1.25
N SER A 8 33.64 4.96 -2.58
CA SER A 8 32.72 5.85 -3.30
C SER A 8 31.46 5.21 -3.90
N ASN A 9 31.32 3.87 -3.92
CA ASN A 9 30.14 3.25 -4.56
C ASN A 9 28.97 2.98 -3.60
N GLN A 10 28.82 3.81 -2.57
CA GLN A 10 27.57 3.86 -1.82
C GLN A 10 26.53 4.51 -2.73
N SER A 11 25.76 3.71 -3.49
CA SER A 11 24.61 4.19 -4.24
C SER A 11 23.66 4.89 -3.26
N LYS A 12 23.78 6.21 -3.14
CA LYS A 12 22.93 6.98 -2.22
C LYS A 12 21.50 6.75 -2.66
N THR A 13 20.68 6.18 -1.78
CA THR A 13 19.23 6.12 -1.98
C THR A 13 18.71 7.54 -2.25
N ARG A 14 17.59 7.69 -2.96
CA ARG A 14 17.03 9.03 -3.22
C ARG A 14 16.07 9.39 -2.09
N PRO A 15 16.49 10.14 -1.06
CA PRO A 15 15.69 10.31 0.17
C PRO A 15 14.37 11.04 -0.08
N GLY A 16 14.28 11.91 -1.11
CA GLY A 16 13.04 12.59 -1.49
C GLY A 16 11.94 11.62 -1.89
N TRP A 17 12.24 10.65 -2.76
CA TRP A 17 11.27 9.66 -3.23
C TRP A 17 10.81 8.73 -2.10
N LEU A 18 11.72 8.32 -1.21
CA LEU A 18 11.34 7.51 -0.05
C LEU A 18 10.45 8.28 0.93
N LYS A 19 10.70 9.58 1.14
CA LYS A 19 9.79 10.43 1.92
C LYS A 19 8.40 10.54 1.28
N THR A 20 8.33 10.69 -0.04
CA THR A 20 7.06 10.67 -0.77
C THR A 20 6.33 9.34 -0.60
N ALA A 21 7.03 8.20 -0.72
CA ALA A 21 6.43 6.88 -0.48
C ALA A 21 5.89 6.74 0.95
N VAL A 22 6.63 7.23 1.96
CA VAL A 22 6.20 7.23 3.36
C VAL A 22 4.87 7.99 3.52
N ILE A 23 4.76 9.18 2.94
CA ILE A 23 3.57 10.01 3.01
C ILE A 23 2.38 9.31 2.35
N ILE A 24 2.56 8.82 1.12
CA ILE A 24 1.51 8.11 0.38
C ILE A 24 1.06 6.86 1.15
N GLN A 25 1.99 6.05 1.65
CA GLN A 25 1.65 4.84 2.39
C GLN A 25 0.94 5.14 3.72
N THR A 26 1.26 6.27 4.35
CA THR A 26 0.56 6.73 5.56
C THR A 26 -0.88 7.14 5.23
N ILE A 27 -1.09 7.85 4.11
CA ILE A 27 -2.45 8.19 3.63
C ILE A 27 -3.26 6.91 3.37
N TYR A 28 -2.67 5.90 2.74
CA TYR A 28 -3.31 4.60 2.55
C TYR A 28 -3.71 3.93 3.85
N ALA A 29 -2.82 3.91 4.85
CA ALA A 29 -3.15 3.35 6.16
C ALA A 29 -4.34 4.08 6.81
N LEU A 30 -4.46 5.40 6.63
CA LEU A 30 -5.60 6.17 7.15
C LEU A 30 -6.91 5.90 6.39
N ILE A 31 -6.84 5.72 5.07
CA ILE A 31 -8.01 5.34 4.26
C ILE A 31 -8.54 3.98 4.74
N GLU A 32 -7.67 2.99 4.89
CA GLU A 32 -8.03 1.64 5.32
C GLU A 32 -8.55 1.58 6.76
N ILE A 33 -8.01 2.41 7.66
CA ILE A 33 -8.60 2.62 9.00
C ILE A 33 -10.02 3.16 8.88
N THR A 34 -10.26 4.09 7.95
CA THR A 34 -11.59 4.65 7.71
C THR A 34 -12.54 3.57 7.19
N ASP A 35 -12.09 2.73 6.25
CA ASP A 35 -12.87 1.59 5.75
C ASP A 35 -13.23 0.60 6.88
N CYS A 36 -12.31 0.31 7.80
CA CYS A 36 -12.62 -0.49 8.99
C CYS A 36 -13.73 0.13 9.85
N ILE A 37 -13.66 1.44 10.10
CA ILE A 37 -14.66 2.15 10.90
C ILE A 37 -16.02 2.11 10.18
N VAL A 38 -16.04 2.38 8.87
CA VAL A 38 -17.25 2.32 8.04
C VAL A 38 -17.87 0.93 8.07
N ALA A 39 -17.07 -0.14 7.88
CA ALA A 39 -17.56 -1.51 7.95
C ALA A 39 -18.19 -1.87 9.31
N VAL A 40 -17.58 -1.40 10.42
CA VAL A 40 -18.15 -1.58 11.76
C VAL A 40 -19.48 -0.84 11.88
N LEU A 41 -19.54 0.43 11.47
CA LEU A 41 -20.76 1.25 11.54
C LEU A 41 -21.89 0.68 10.66
N MET A 42 -21.57 0.14 9.48
CA MET A 42 -22.52 -0.57 8.61
C MET A 42 -23.04 -1.84 9.29
N THR A 43 -22.16 -2.61 9.94
CA THR A 43 -22.54 -3.84 10.66
C THR A 43 -23.55 -3.61 11.77
N VAL A 44 -23.44 -2.48 12.47
CA VAL A 44 -24.41 -2.08 13.51
C VAL A 44 -25.57 -1.25 12.97
N SER A 45 -25.72 -1.15 11.64
CA SER A 45 -26.78 -0.39 10.97
C SER A 45 -26.85 1.09 11.38
N LEU A 46 -25.73 1.68 11.82
CA LEU A 46 -25.65 3.10 12.18
C LEU A 46 -25.53 4.01 10.95
N ILE A 47 -24.98 3.48 9.85
CA ILE A 47 -24.83 4.19 8.59
C ILE A 47 -25.28 3.30 7.41
N PRO A 48 -25.76 3.89 6.31
CA PRO A 48 -26.04 3.13 5.08
C PRO A 48 -24.74 2.71 4.37
N ASN A 49 -24.88 1.81 3.40
CA ASN A 49 -23.79 1.49 2.48
C ASN A 49 -23.46 2.71 1.59
N PHE A 50 -22.25 3.24 1.72
CA PHE A 50 -21.74 4.36 0.90
C PHE A 50 -20.88 3.91 -0.28
N TYR A 51 -20.57 2.61 -0.37
CA TYR A 51 -19.76 2.08 -1.45
C TYR A 51 -20.55 2.08 -2.77
N PRO A 52 -19.89 2.33 -3.92
CA PRO A 52 -20.55 2.25 -5.20
C PRO A 52 -20.97 0.80 -5.47
N THR A 53 -21.96 0.62 -6.34
CA THR A 53 -22.38 -0.70 -6.79
C THR A 53 -21.21 -1.45 -7.43
N MET A 54 -20.88 -2.60 -6.87
CA MET A 54 -19.80 -3.47 -7.30
C MET A 54 -20.16 -4.20 -8.60
N LEU A 55 -19.15 -4.51 -9.40
CA LEU A 55 -19.32 -5.23 -10.66
C LEU A 55 -19.73 -6.69 -10.45
N PHE A 56 -19.28 -7.32 -9.35
CA PHE A 56 -19.61 -8.71 -9.00
C PHE A 56 -20.67 -8.76 -7.91
N SER A 57 -21.72 -9.55 -8.13
CA SER A 57 -22.86 -9.69 -7.21
C SER A 57 -22.49 -10.25 -5.85
N GLU A 58 -21.52 -11.15 -5.81
CA GLU A 58 -21.04 -11.79 -4.58
C GLU A 58 -20.42 -10.75 -3.65
N MET A 59 -19.59 -9.85 -4.21
CA MET A 59 -19.02 -8.74 -3.46
C MET A 59 -20.12 -7.77 -3.05
N GLN A 60 -21.03 -7.40 -3.95
CA GLN A 60 -22.17 -6.53 -3.60
C GLN A 60 -22.96 -7.05 -2.40
N SER A 61 -23.25 -8.36 -2.36
CA SER A 61 -23.97 -9.00 -1.26
C SER A 61 -23.23 -8.86 0.08
N MET A 62 -21.90 -8.92 0.08
CA MET A 62 -21.12 -8.72 1.31
C MET A 62 -21.25 -7.30 1.85
N PHE A 63 -21.37 -6.29 0.98
CA PHE A 63 -21.53 -4.90 1.41
C PHE A 63 -22.97 -4.57 1.82
N ASP A 64 -23.97 -5.16 1.17
CA ASP A 64 -25.39 -4.84 1.41
C ASP A 64 -26.03 -5.67 2.54
N HIS A 65 -25.68 -6.95 2.64
CA HIS A 65 -26.37 -7.89 3.53
C HIS A 65 -25.51 -8.33 4.72
N ASP A 66 -24.22 -8.57 4.51
CA ASP A 66 -23.33 -9.12 5.54
C ASP A 66 -22.01 -8.33 5.72
N PRO A 67 -22.08 -7.02 6.04
CA PRO A 67 -20.90 -6.15 6.16
C PRO A 67 -19.91 -6.59 7.25
N ILE A 68 -20.33 -7.46 8.17
CA ILE A 68 -19.46 -8.05 9.20
C ILE A 68 -18.26 -8.78 8.58
N TRP A 69 -18.40 -9.34 7.38
CA TRP A 69 -17.31 -10.03 6.69
C TRP A 69 -16.28 -9.08 6.07
N LEU A 70 -16.61 -7.80 5.92
CA LEU A 70 -15.66 -6.77 5.48
C LEU A 70 -14.66 -6.43 6.58
N ILE A 71 -15.05 -6.55 7.85
CA ILE A 71 -14.20 -6.23 9.01
C ILE A 71 -12.88 -7.02 9.00
N PRO A 72 -12.86 -8.36 8.96
CA PRO A 72 -11.60 -9.10 8.93
C PRO A 72 -10.76 -8.81 7.67
N LEU A 73 -11.41 -8.56 6.53
CA LEU A 73 -10.72 -8.20 5.29
C LEU A 73 -10.01 -6.84 5.41
N PHE A 74 -10.74 -5.80 5.81
CA PHE A 74 -10.18 -4.46 5.97
C PHE A 74 -9.16 -4.39 7.12
N LEU A 75 -9.39 -5.10 8.23
CA LEU A 75 -8.41 -5.17 9.32
C LEU A 75 -7.10 -5.81 8.87
N PHE A 76 -7.17 -6.85 8.04
CA PHE A 76 -5.97 -7.48 7.48
C PHE A 76 -5.15 -6.46 6.67
N TYR A 77 -5.77 -5.78 5.69
CA TYR A 77 -5.08 -4.78 4.87
C TYR A 77 -4.62 -3.57 5.70
N THR A 78 -5.48 -3.03 6.56
CA THR A 78 -5.16 -1.93 7.49
C THR A 78 -3.94 -2.24 8.33
N SER A 79 -3.88 -3.44 8.92
CA SER A 79 -2.75 -3.83 9.77
C SER A 79 -1.43 -3.85 8.99
N LEU A 80 -1.43 -4.44 7.79
CA LEU A 80 -0.26 -4.49 6.92
C LEU A 80 0.16 -3.09 6.44
N ARG A 81 -0.80 -2.24 6.06
CA ARG A 81 -0.56 -0.85 5.64
C ARG A 81 0.01 -0.01 6.77
N ALA A 82 -0.56 -0.09 7.98
CA ALA A 82 -0.09 0.65 9.14
C ALA A 82 1.32 0.21 9.58
N VAL A 83 1.55 -1.11 9.65
CA VAL A 83 2.86 -1.65 10.04
C VAL A 83 3.92 -1.33 8.99
N SER A 84 3.60 -1.43 7.70
CA SER A 84 4.54 -1.08 6.62
C SER A 84 4.83 0.43 6.57
N ALA A 85 3.84 1.29 6.77
CA ALA A 85 4.02 2.73 6.92
C ALA A 85 4.97 3.03 8.10
N PHE A 86 4.77 2.39 9.26
CA PHE A 86 5.65 2.54 10.41
C PHE A 86 7.09 2.08 10.10
N GLY A 87 7.24 0.96 9.39
CA GLY A 87 8.55 0.48 8.94
C GLY A 87 9.26 1.47 8.01
N LEU A 88 8.53 2.08 7.07
CA LEU A 88 9.04 3.11 6.18
C LEU A 88 9.43 4.39 6.95
N TRP A 89 8.61 4.85 7.90
CA TRP A 89 8.92 5.98 8.79
C TRP A 89 10.21 5.77 9.58
N ARG A 90 10.45 4.54 10.04
CA ARG A 90 11.67 4.15 10.74
C ARG A 90 12.84 3.85 9.80
N ASN A 91 12.68 4.09 8.50
CA ASN A 91 13.64 3.81 7.44
C ASN A 91 14.18 2.37 7.51
N ARG A 92 13.28 1.39 7.74
CA ARG A 92 13.63 -0.02 7.85
C ARG A 92 13.27 -0.77 6.56
N ILE A 93 14.18 -1.64 6.11
CA ILE A 93 14.03 -2.42 4.88
C ILE A 93 12.80 -3.33 4.90
N TRP A 94 12.39 -3.82 6.07
CA TRP A 94 11.18 -4.63 6.19
C TRP A 94 9.91 -3.82 5.87
N GLY A 95 9.89 -2.50 6.15
CA GLY A 95 8.77 -1.63 5.80
C GLY A 95 8.62 -1.45 4.30
N PHE A 96 9.75 -1.39 3.58
CA PHE A 96 9.79 -1.41 2.12
C PHE A 96 9.15 -2.68 1.56
N TRP A 97 9.64 -3.85 1.98
CA TRP A 97 9.13 -5.13 1.46
C TRP A 97 7.68 -5.39 1.83
N LEU A 98 7.28 -5.02 3.06
CA LEU A 98 5.89 -5.15 3.49
C LEU A 98 4.96 -4.22 2.67
N THR A 99 5.44 -3.02 2.30
CA THR A 99 4.68 -2.12 1.41
C THR A 99 4.52 -2.72 0.01
N ILE A 100 5.58 -3.30 -0.56
CA ILE A 100 5.52 -3.98 -1.86
C ILE A 100 4.54 -5.17 -1.80
N PHE A 101 4.60 -5.96 -0.73
CA PHE A 101 3.72 -7.11 -0.53
C PHE A 101 2.25 -6.68 -0.46
N VAL A 102 1.90 -5.74 0.44
CA VAL A 102 0.50 -5.32 0.61
C VAL A 102 -0.03 -4.60 -0.64
N SER A 103 0.79 -3.79 -1.31
CA SER A 103 0.37 -3.11 -2.55
C SER A 103 0.13 -4.10 -3.68
N SER A 104 0.99 -5.12 -3.82
CA SER A 104 0.81 -6.19 -4.81
C SER A 104 -0.45 -7.02 -4.52
N ALA A 105 -0.66 -7.40 -3.26
CA ALA A 105 -1.87 -8.12 -2.85
C ALA A 105 -3.13 -7.30 -3.15
N THR A 106 -3.08 -5.99 -2.90
CA THR A 106 -4.18 -5.07 -3.21
C THR A 106 -4.45 -5.00 -4.72
N LEU A 107 -3.40 -4.87 -5.54
CA LEU A 107 -3.55 -4.87 -7.00
C LEU A 107 -4.13 -6.18 -7.56
N MET A 108 -3.84 -7.31 -6.91
CA MET A 108 -4.44 -8.61 -7.26
C MET A 108 -5.92 -8.70 -6.88
N MET A 109 -6.31 -8.11 -5.75
CA MET A 109 -7.71 -8.10 -5.28
C MET A 109 -8.57 -7.03 -5.92
N ALA A 110 -7.98 -5.91 -6.34
CA ALA A 110 -8.70 -4.73 -6.81
C ALA A 110 -9.73 -5.01 -7.92
N PRO A 111 -9.47 -5.86 -8.94
CA PRO A 111 -10.46 -6.14 -9.99
C PRO A 111 -11.81 -6.65 -9.46
N PHE A 112 -11.83 -7.37 -8.34
CA PHE A 112 -13.05 -7.91 -7.74
C PHE A 112 -13.92 -6.83 -7.07
N LEU A 113 -13.33 -5.69 -6.75
CA LEU A 113 -13.98 -4.56 -6.08
C LEU A 113 -14.13 -3.36 -7.02
N LEU A 114 -14.15 -3.57 -8.34
CA LEU A 114 -14.46 -2.50 -9.30
C LEU A 114 -15.95 -2.10 -9.18
N PRO A 115 -16.29 -0.80 -9.33
CA PRO A 115 -15.40 0.31 -9.70
C PRO A 115 -14.68 0.98 -8.52
N PHE A 116 -14.99 0.59 -7.28
CA PHE A 116 -14.49 1.23 -6.06
C PHE A 116 -12.96 1.35 -6.03
N THR A 117 -12.24 0.32 -6.45
CA THR A 117 -10.77 0.27 -6.41
C THR A 117 -10.05 0.89 -7.60
N THR A 118 -10.76 1.45 -8.58
CA THR A 118 -10.14 1.95 -9.84
C THR A 118 -9.03 2.98 -9.58
N GLY A 119 -9.33 3.99 -8.76
CA GLY A 119 -8.33 5.01 -8.38
C GLY A 119 -7.20 4.40 -7.54
N GLU A 120 -7.54 3.44 -6.71
CA GLU A 120 -6.61 2.76 -5.82
C GLU A 120 -5.55 1.95 -6.58
N MET A 121 -5.94 1.29 -7.67
CA MET A 121 -5.03 0.54 -8.54
C MET A 121 -3.93 1.42 -9.11
N LEU A 122 -4.30 2.59 -9.65
CA LEU A 122 -3.34 3.52 -10.24
C LEU A 122 -2.37 4.06 -9.18
N LEU A 123 -2.90 4.50 -8.04
CA LEU A 123 -2.10 5.06 -6.95
C LEU A 123 -1.15 4.01 -6.34
N ASN A 124 -1.58 2.75 -6.17
CA ASN A 124 -0.72 1.68 -5.69
C ASN A 124 0.40 1.35 -6.68
N GLY A 125 0.10 1.37 -7.99
CA GLY A 125 1.12 1.24 -9.04
C GLY A 125 2.19 2.34 -8.95
N VAL A 126 1.76 3.60 -8.79
CA VAL A 126 2.67 4.74 -8.61
C VAL A 126 3.50 4.61 -7.34
N LEU A 127 2.90 4.21 -6.21
CA LEU A 127 3.61 4.00 -4.95
C LEU A 127 4.73 2.97 -5.10
N VAL A 128 4.45 1.84 -5.74
CA VAL A 128 5.44 0.78 -6.00
C VAL A 128 6.58 1.31 -6.87
N MET A 129 6.28 2.08 -7.92
CA MET A 129 7.31 2.72 -8.74
C MET A 129 8.18 3.70 -7.93
N ILE A 130 7.58 4.54 -7.09
CA ILE A 130 8.30 5.49 -6.23
C ILE A 130 9.25 4.74 -5.28
N LEU A 131 8.80 3.63 -4.69
CA LEU A 131 9.65 2.81 -3.82
C LEU A 131 10.84 2.24 -4.59
N PHE A 132 10.63 1.65 -5.76
CA PHE A 132 11.71 1.11 -6.57
C PHE A 132 12.69 2.19 -7.02
N ILE A 133 12.21 3.35 -7.48
CA ILE A 133 13.06 4.50 -7.84
C ILE A 133 13.84 5.01 -6.62
N GLY A 134 13.19 5.12 -5.46
CA GLY A 134 13.80 5.60 -4.22
C GLY A 134 14.92 4.71 -3.70
N TYR A 135 14.74 3.38 -3.81
CA TYR A 135 15.66 2.39 -3.27
C TYR A 135 16.72 1.90 -4.28
N PHE A 136 16.33 1.64 -5.53
CA PHE A 136 17.21 1.09 -6.57
C PHE A 136 17.62 2.09 -7.66
N GLY A 137 17.00 3.27 -7.74
CA GLY A 137 17.14 4.16 -8.92
C GLY A 137 18.52 4.73 -9.22
N ASN A 138 19.51 4.51 -8.35
CA ASN A 138 20.92 4.87 -8.59
C ASN A 138 21.84 3.63 -8.73
N LYS A 139 21.27 2.42 -8.75
CA LYS A 139 22.02 1.18 -8.93
C LYS A 139 22.00 0.82 -10.41
N PRO A 140 23.16 0.70 -11.07
CA PRO A 140 23.21 0.28 -12.44
C PRO A 140 22.73 -1.17 -12.57
N ILE A 141 22.12 -1.51 -13.71
CA ILE A 141 21.68 -2.89 -14.00
C ILE A 141 22.90 -3.80 -14.24
N LEU A 142 23.97 -3.24 -14.82
CA LEU A 142 25.26 -3.88 -15.04
C LEU A 142 26.33 -3.15 -14.22
N GLU A 143 27.00 -3.84 -13.31
CA GLU A 143 28.18 -3.30 -12.64
C GLU A 143 29.41 -3.49 -13.55
N GLY A 144 29.89 -2.41 -14.17
CA GLY A 144 31.20 -2.37 -14.84
C GLY A 144 31.19 -2.34 -16.37
N GLN A 145 30.79 -1.20 -16.94
CA GLN A 145 31.40 -0.67 -18.17
C GLN A 145 31.87 0.76 -17.90
#